data_AF-A0AAN3GQD9-F1
#
_entry.id   AF-A0AAN3GQD9-F1
#
_cell.length_a   1.000
_cell.length_b   1.000
_cell.length_c   1.000
_cell.angle_alpha   90.00
_cell.angle_beta   90.00
_cell.angle_gamma   90.00
#
_symmetry.space_group_name_H-M   'P 1'
#
loop_
_entity.id
_entity.type
_entity.pdbx_description
1 polymer ?
#
loop_
_entity_poly.entity_id
_entity_poly.type
_entity_poly.pdbx_seq_one_letter_code
_entity_poly.pdbx_strand_id
1 'polypeptide(L)' 'MRDDRFNSLKHEFSGVSDDAGDALSSISKLIRASFFLIGTKEYKSTGIDVLNIAADYADFVTEVILRKTTDGD' A
#
# COMPACT_ATOMS: atom_id res chain seq x y z
N MET A 1 12.52 -14.06 -5.22
CA MET A 1 12.53 -12.77 -4.49
C MET A 1 11.42 -11.81 -4.92
N ARG A 2 11.31 -11.40 -6.19
CA ARG A 2 10.20 -10.53 -6.66
C ARG A 2 8.82 -11.18 -6.40
N ASP A 3 8.69 -12.46 -6.73
CA ASP A 3 7.41 -13.17 -6.55
C ASP A 3 7.10 -13.48 -5.09
N ASP A 4 8.10 -13.79 -4.26
CA ASP A 4 7.90 -14.00 -2.82
C ASP A 4 7.41 -12.72 -2.14
N ARG A 5 8.00 -11.57 -2.48
CA ARG A 5 7.57 -10.25 -1.99
C ARG A 5 6.15 -9.95 -2.45
N PHE A 6 5.84 -10.17 -3.73
CA PHE A 6 4.49 -9.94 -4.23
C PHE A 6 3.45 -10.87 -3.60
N ASN A 7 3.77 -12.15 -3.38
CA ASN A 7 2.87 -13.09 -2.73
C ASN A 7 2.59 -12.69 -1.27
N SER A 8 3.60 -12.17 -0.57
CA SER A 8 3.43 -11.59 0.77
C SER A 8 2.47 -10.39 0.73
N LEU A 9 2.71 -9.44 -0.17
CA LEU A 9 1.86 -8.25 -0.34
C LEU A 9 0.42 -8.62 -0.75
N LYS A 10 0.27 -9.58 -1.66
CA LYS A 10 -1.04 -10.07 -2.11
C LYS A 10 -1.82 -10.73 -0.97
N HIS A 11 -1.13 -11.43 -0.08
CA HIS A 11 -1.74 -11.99 1.13
C HIS A 11 -2.14 -10.88 2.11
N GLU A 12 -1.25 -9.91 2.33
CA GLU A 12 -1.48 -8.78 3.24
C GLU A 12 -2.64 -7.87 2.81
N PHE A 13 -2.73 -7.56 1.52
CA PHE A 13 -3.78 -6.70 0.95
C PHE A 13 -4.95 -7.49 0.36
N SER A 14 -5.13 -8.75 0.77
CA SER A 14 -6.25 -9.57 0.33
C SER A 14 -7.59 -8.89 0.68
N GLY A 15 -8.43 -8.65 -0.33
CA GLY A 15 -9.72 -7.99 -0.17
C GLY A 15 -9.69 -6.46 -0.27
N VAL A 16 -8.51 -5.86 -0.45
CA VAL A 16 -8.37 -4.43 -0.79
C VAL A 16 -8.44 -4.27 -2.32
N SER A 17 -8.96 -3.13 -2.79
CA SER A 17 -9.04 -2.82 -4.23
C SER A 17 -7.64 -2.78 -4.85
N ASP A 18 -7.45 -3.38 -6.02
CA ASP A 18 -6.21 -3.29 -6.80
C ASP A 18 -6.35 -2.30 -7.98
N ASP A 19 -7.47 -1.58 -8.05
CA ASP A 19 -7.68 -0.49 -9.01
C ASP A 19 -6.80 0.72 -8.66
N ALA A 20 -6.15 1.28 -9.67
CA ALA A 20 -5.20 2.38 -9.48
C ALA A 20 -5.84 3.63 -8.88
N GLY A 21 -7.09 3.96 -9.28
CA GLY A 21 -7.81 5.13 -8.80
C GLY A 21 -8.23 4.98 -7.33
N ASP A 22 -8.84 3.84 -7.00
CA ASP A 22 -9.25 3.51 -5.63
C ASP A 22 -8.04 3.41 -4.68
N ALA A 23 -6.96 2.79 -5.15
CA ALA A 23 -5.71 2.68 -4.42
C ALA A 23 -5.11 4.06 -4.13
N LEU A 24 -5.00 4.92 -5.14
CA LEU A 24 -4.44 6.26 -4.97
C LEU A 24 -5.25 7.09 -3.95
N SER A 25 -6.58 7.01 -4.01
CA SER A 25 -7.48 7.66 -3.04
C SER A 25 -7.22 7.17 -1.62
N SER A 26 -7.04 5.86 -1.44
CA SER A 26 -6.79 5.22 -0.15
C SER A 26 -5.41 5.55 0.41
N ILE A 27 -4.36 5.49 -0.42
CA ILE A 27 -2.98 5.88 -0.07
C ILE A 27 -2.94 7.34 0.40
N SER A 28 -3.64 8.25 -0.30
CA SER A 28 -3.71 9.66 0.11
C SER A 28 -4.31 9.83 1.52
N LYS A 29 -5.34 9.05 1.86
CA LYS A 29 -5.96 9.06 3.19
C LYS A 29 -5.02 8.49 4.25
N LEU A 30 -4.31 7.40 3.94
CA LEU A 30 -3.32 6.79 4.85
C LEU A 30 -2.18 7.76 5.15
N ILE A 31 -1.65 8.46 4.13
CA ILE A 31 -0.60 9.47 4.31
C ILE A 31 -1.08 10.58 5.25
N ARG A 32 -2.30 11.11 5.06
CA ARG A 32 -2.85 12.16 5.93
C ARG A 32 -3.04 11.67 7.37
N ALA A 33 -3.56 10.46 7.55
CA ALA A 33 -3.73 9.85 8.86
C ALA A 33 -2.38 9.62 9.56
N SER A 34 -1.38 9.12 8.82
CA SER A 34 -0.01 8.94 9.30
C SER A 34 0.57 10.24 9.83
N PHE A 35 0.54 11.32 9.04
CA PHE A 35 1.05 12.63 9.48
C PHE A 35 0.35 13.16 10.71
N PHE A 36 -0.98 12.99 10.80
CA PHE A 36 -1.74 13.35 11.99
C PHE A 36 -1.23 12.60 13.22
N LEU A 37 -1.07 11.28 13.13
CA LEU A 37 -0.60 10.43 14.24
C LEU A 37 0.85 10.73 14.65
N ILE A 38 1.74 10.96 13.67
CA ILE A 38 3.15 11.34 13.91
C ILE A 38 3.24 12.64 14.72
N GLY A 39 2.31 13.58 14.49
CA GLY A 39 2.25 14.84 15.23
C GLY A 39 1.78 14.70 16.68
N THR A 40 1.25 13.55 17.09
CA THR A 40 0.79 13.31 18.46
C THR A 40 1.90 12.70 19.34
N LYS A 41 1.86 12.94 20.65
CA LYS A 41 2.87 12.42 21.59
C LYS A 41 2.89 10.89 21.68
N GLU A 42 1.73 10.25 21.57
CA GLU A 42 1.58 8.81 21.88
C GLU A 42 1.56 7.93 20.63
N TYR A 43 1.15 8.46 19.47
CA TYR A 43 0.91 7.66 18.27
C TYR A 43 1.99 7.80 17.20
N LYS A 44 3.18 8.29 17.57
CA LYS A 44 4.27 8.47 16.59
C LYS A 44 4.66 7.17 15.89
N SER A 45 4.79 6.07 16.64
CA SER A 45 5.11 4.76 16.05
C SER A 45 3.98 4.29 15.12
N THR A 46 2.73 4.36 15.58
CA THR A 46 1.56 3.99 14.78
C THR A 46 1.48 4.80 13.49
N GLY A 47 1.80 6.09 13.53
CA GLY A 47 1.84 6.91 12.34
C GLY A 47 2.90 6.45 11.33
N ILE A 48 4.08 6.01 11.79
CA ILE A 48 5.11 5.41 10.93
C ILE A 48 4.61 4.07 10.35
N ASP A 49 3.96 3.24 11.16
CA ASP A 49 3.42 1.95 10.70
C ASP A 49 2.37 2.15 9.59
N VAL A 50 1.47 3.13 9.74
CA VAL A 50 0.49 3.50 8.70
C VAL A 50 1.18 3.99 7.43
N LEU A 51 2.32 4.69 7.53
CA LEU A 51 3.08 5.14 6.37
C LEU A 51 3.72 3.95 5.62
N ASN A 52 4.26 2.97 6.35
CA ASN A 52 4.80 1.76 5.77
C ASN A 52 3.72 0.97 5.02
N ILE A 53 2.53 0.81 5.63
CA ILE A 53 1.38 0.18 4.97
C ILE A 53 1.00 0.92 3.67
N ALA A 54 1.01 2.26 3.67
CA ALA A 54 0.73 3.03 2.48
C ALA A 54 1.76 2.79 1.35
N ALA A 55 3.03 2.64 1.71
CA ALA A 55 4.10 2.32 0.76
C ALA A 55 3.97 0.89 0.22
N ASP A 56 3.74 -0.09 1.09
CA ASP A 56 3.56 -1.49 0.71
C ASP A 56 2.33 -1.69 -0.19
N TYR A 57 1.26 -0.93 0.07
CA TYR A 57 0.07 -0.95 -0.77
C TYR A 57 0.32 -0.32 -2.16
N ALA A 58 1.13 0.74 -2.24
CA ALA A 58 1.53 1.30 -3.52
C ALA A 58 2.39 0.31 -4.34
N ASP A 59 3.31 -0.39 -3.69
CA ASP A 59 4.13 -1.43 -4.31
C ASP A 59 3.27 -2.60 -4.81
N PHE A 60 2.29 -3.04 -4.01
CA PHE A 60 1.34 -4.07 -4.40
C PHE A 60 0.58 -3.69 -5.67
N VAL A 61 -0.05 -2.52 -5.69
CA VAL A 61 -0.87 -2.06 -6.82
C VAL A 61 -0.03 -1.88 -8.08
N THR A 62 1.18 -1.33 -7.95
CA THR A 62 2.12 -1.19 -9.06
C THR A 62 2.47 -2.56 -9.67
N GLU A 63 2.80 -3.53 -8.82
CA GLU A 63 3.12 -4.90 -9.26
C GLU A 63 1.93 -5.64 -9.87
N VAL A 64 0.70 -5.38 -9.41
CA VAL A 64 -0.52 -5.88 -10.05
C VAL A 64 -0.67 -5.30 -11.47
N ILE A 65 -0.53 -3.99 -11.62
CA ILE A 65 -0.67 -3.31 -12.92
C ILE A 65 0.40 -3.79 -13.91
N LEU A 66 1.66 -3.88 -13.46
CA LEU A 66 2.76 -4.35 -14.28
C LEU A 66 2.54 -5.80 -14.76
N ARG A 67 2.08 -6.70 -13.89
CA ARG A 67 1.74 -8.07 -14.28
C ARG A 67 0.58 -8.10 -15.28
N LYS A 68 -0.50 -7.35 -15.05
CA LYS A 68 -1.62 -7.22 -16.01
C LYS A 68 -1.16 -6.72 -17.39
N THR A 69 -0.14 -5.87 -17.43
CA THR A 69 0.42 -5.32 -18.67
C THR A 69 1.38 -6.30 -19.36
N THR A 70 2.09 -7.14 -18.60
CA THR A 70 3.09 -8.08 -19.11
C THR A 70 2.49 -9.42 -19.52
N ASP A 71 1.38 -9.85 -18.90
CA ASP A 71 0.65 -11.08 -19.24
C ASP A 71 -0.34 -10.88 -20.42
N GLY A 72 -0.41 -9.66 -20.98
CA GLY A 72 -1.34 -9.25 -22.04
C GLY A 72 -0.74 -9.19 -23.45
N ASP A 73 0.53 -9.59 -23.63
CA ASP A 73 1.21 -9.80 -24.92
C ASP A 73 1.42 -11.30 -25.20
#